data_AF-A0A285K100-F1
#
_entry.id   AF-A0A285K100-F1
#
_cell.length_a   1.000
_cell.length_b   1.000
_cell.length_c   1.000
_cell.angle_alpha   90.00
_cell.angle_beta   90.00
_cell.angle_gamma   90.00
#
_symmetry.space_group_name_H-M   'P 1'
#
loop_
_entity.id
_entity.type
_entity.pdbx_description
1 polymer ?
#
loop_
_entity_poly.entity_id
_entity_poly.type
_entity_poly.pdbx_seq_one_letter_code
_entity_poly.pdbx_strand_id
1 'polypeptide(L)'
;MDQLSFSWPVLVLTAGLAALLVILIAFPAEVFNKTFERNKNEIHGVIRALGVRGPGSVPAWLQGGLLVVTAALLALAFSGDEGPATVKIPDGGLVAQGQSLAEQSGNMLAHAVALLVAIPLVMTAYAAPGELYLRRVRRGKAVLRVPMIALGVALTCALASHVLDLKPSYTYGLFAMFVVVRFKRQPTVGQSARAVLWSAGGLAALVGAAYLGYQGSWAPAHTAGAGWLPVLGNAIAFWVVVLGAETLVFALMPVKFLDGRTVAGWCLSLWTGLQFLAAWFFWMVVKGRAAANPPGVDDHQILKALCLFLAFGVASFLFWGYFRWPNRPTAREFGGAPEPPARLPRPADAVRRYRKEAALARQALHMAGPRAGRAVWTSAFRAGAALEAGARQAYGRMRVTMRRARANPRPFRPE
;
A
#
# COMPACT_ATOMS: atom_id res chain seq x y z
N MET A 1 28.89 17.59 3.92
CA MET A 1 27.47 17.97 4.11
C MET A 1 27.05 19.15 3.21
N ASP A 2 27.93 19.67 2.36
CA ASP A 2 27.66 20.85 1.51
C ASP A 2 26.69 20.60 0.35
N GLN A 3 26.19 19.37 0.20
CA GLN A 3 25.24 18.99 -0.86
C GLN A 3 23.76 19.15 -0.47
N LEU A 4 23.46 19.50 0.79
CA LEU A 4 22.12 19.91 1.20
C LEU A 4 21.82 21.34 0.73
N SER A 5 21.88 21.57 -0.58
CA SER A 5 21.44 22.84 -1.14
C SER A 5 19.91 22.88 -1.13
N PHE A 6 19.34 23.71 -0.24
CA PHE A 6 17.94 24.14 -0.32
C PHE A 6 17.73 25.15 -1.46
N SER A 7 18.43 24.94 -2.56
CA SER A 7 18.32 25.81 -3.73
C SER A 7 16.93 25.64 -4.33
N TRP A 8 16.33 26.76 -4.73
CA TRP A 8 15.02 26.78 -5.34
C TRP A 8 14.87 25.78 -6.51
N PRO A 9 15.86 25.63 -7.42
CA PRO A 9 15.78 24.64 -8.50
C PRO A 9 15.63 23.20 -8.01
N VAL A 10 16.34 22.82 -6.93
CA VAL A 10 16.26 21.45 -6.38
C VAL A 10 14.91 21.21 -5.73
N LEU A 11 14.35 22.20 -5.05
CA LEU A 11 13.00 22.12 -4.47
C LEU A 11 11.94 21.95 -5.57
N VAL A 12 12.01 22.75 -6.64
CA VAL A 12 11.10 22.67 -7.79
C VAL A 12 11.24 21.32 -8.50
N LEU A 13 12.46 20.86 -8.75
CA LEU A 13 12.71 19.57 -9.38
C LEU A 13 12.15 18.40 -8.53
N THR A 14 12.39 18.42 -7.22
CA THR A 14 11.86 17.40 -6.30
C THR A 14 10.34 17.39 -6.30
N ALA A 15 9.71 18.57 -6.26
CA ALA A 15 8.26 18.68 -6.32
C ALA A 15 7.71 18.17 -7.67
N GLY A 16 8.38 18.50 -8.77
CA GLY A 16 8.04 18.02 -10.11
C GLY A 16 8.16 16.50 -10.24
N LEU A 17 9.25 15.93 -9.74
CA LEU A 17 9.46 14.47 -9.69
C LEU A 17 8.42 13.77 -8.82
N ALA A 18 8.10 14.31 -7.64
CA ALA A 18 7.05 13.77 -6.79
C ALA A 18 5.68 13.78 -7.49
N ALA A 19 5.32 14.88 -8.15
CA ALA A 19 4.10 14.98 -8.93
C ALA A 19 4.08 14.00 -10.11
N LEU A 20 5.20 13.89 -10.84
CA LEU A 20 5.36 12.95 -11.95
C LEU A 20 5.21 11.50 -11.49
N LEU A 21 5.84 11.12 -10.37
CA LEU A 21 5.70 9.78 -9.79
C LEU A 21 4.26 9.49 -9.38
N VAL A 22 3.56 10.45 -8.77
CA VAL A 22 2.13 10.30 -8.46
C VAL A 22 1.32 10.07 -9.74
N ILE A 23 1.58 10.81 -10.81
CA ILE A 23 0.85 10.65 -12.07
C ILE A 23 1.18 9.30 -12.73
N LEU A 24 2.46 8.93 -12.83
CA LEU A 24 2.89 7.71 -13.52
C LEU A 24 2.56 6.44 -12.76
N ILE A 25 2.53 6.48 -11.42
CA ILE A 25 2.35 5.29 -10.59
C ILE A 25 0.95 5.25 -10.00
N ALA A 26 0.55 6.30 -9.28
CA ALA A 26 -0.68 6.30 -8.51
C ALA A 26 -1.93 6.21 -9.41
N PHE A 27 -1.92 6.89 -10.56
CA PHE A 27 -3.06 6.89 -11.46
C PHE A 27 -3.28 5.53 -12.15
N PRO A 28 -2.28 4.90 -12.81
CA PRO A 28 -2.46 3.55 -13.36
C PRO A 28 -2.81 2.52 -12.29
N ALA A 29 -2.19 2.59 -11.11
CA ALA A 29 -2.51 1.70 -10.00
C ALA A 29 -3.98 1.85 -9.55
N GLU A 30 -4.50 3.08 -9.47
CA GLU A 30 -5.90 3.32 -9.13
C GLU A 30 -6.87 2.78 -10.21
N VAL A 31 -6.53 2.93 -11.50
CA VAL A 31 -7.30 2.36 -12.62
C VAL A 31 -7.31 0.83 -12.56
N PHE A 32 -6.14 0.22 -12.40
CA PHE A 32 -5.99 -1.23 -12.26
C PHE A 32 -6.78 -1.74 -11.05
N ASN A 33 -6.60 -1.13 -9.88
CA ASN A 33 -7.22 -1.59 -8.65
C ASN A 33 -8.75 -1.45 -8.68
N LYS A 34 -9.30 -0.33 -9.19
CA LYS A 34 -10.75 -0.17 -9.36
C LYS A 34 -11.33 -1.22 -10.31
N THR A 35 -10.60 -1.54 -11.37
CA THR A 35 -10.97 -2.58 -12.32
C THR A 35 -10.96 -3.95 -11.66
N PHE A 36 -9.91 -4.25 -10.90
CA PHE A 36 -9.78 -5.50 -10.16
C PHE A 36 -10.90 -5.66 -9.12
N GLU A 37 -11.20 -4.62 -8.33
CA GLU A 37 -12.27 -4.65 -7.33
C GLU A 37 -13.64 -4.93 -7.95
N ARG A 38 -13.97 -4.24 -9.05
CA ARG A 38 -15.27 -4.37 -9.73
C ARG A 38 -15.46 -5.75 -10.36
N ASN A 39 -14.38 -6.37 -10.81
CA ASN A 39 -14.40 -7.65 -11.52
C ASN A 39 -13.82 -8.80 -10.70
N LYS A 40 -13.71 -8.64 -9.37
CA LYS A 40 -13.06 -9.59 -8.47
C LYS A 40 -13.65 -11.00 -8.56
N ASN A 41 -14.98 -11.09 -8.71
CA ASN A 41 -15.66 -12.37 -8.82
C ASN A 41 -15.28 -13.12 -10.11
N GLU A 42 -15.22 -12.40 -11.24
CA GLU A 42 -14.83 -12.93 -12.55
C GLU A 42 -13.37 -13.39 -12.50
N ILE A 43 -12.47 -12.54 -11.99
CA ILE A 43 -11.03 -12.85 -11.85
C ILE A 43 -10.80 -14.07 -10.95
N HIS A 44 -11.47 -14.12 -9.79
CA HIS A 44 -11.39 -15.29 -8.91
C HIS A 44 -12.00 -16.54 -9.54
N GLY A 45 -13.00 -16.41 -10.42
CA GLY A 45 -13.57 -17.50 -11.21
C GLY A 45 -12.53 -18.10 -12.15
N VAL A 46 -11.84 -17.26 -12.92
CA VAL A 46 -10.75 -17.66 -13.82
C VAL A 46 -9.61 -18.31 -13.05
N ILE A 47 -9.15 -17.68 -11.96
CA ILE A 47 -8.07 -18.23 -11.12
C ILE A 47 -8.45 -19.61 -10.56
N ARG A 48 -9.72 -19.79 -10.15
CA ARG A 48 -10.22 -21.08 -9.67
C ARG A 48 -10.30 -22.11 -10.79
N ALA A 49 -10.69 -21.70 -12.00
CA ALA A 49 -10.73 -22.56 -13.17
C ALA A 49 -9.33 -23.06 -13.57
N LEU A 50 -8.30 -22.25 -13.35
CA LEU A 50 -6.89 -22.65 -13.49
C LEU A 50 -6.40 -23.60 -12.38
N GLY A 51 -7.28 -24.08 -11.50
CA GLY A 51 -6.92 -25.00 -10.42
C GLY A 51 -6.24 -24.34 -9.23
N VAL A 52 -6.02 -23.03 -9.25
CA VAL A 52 -5.49 -22.29 -8.10
C VAL A 52 -6.62 -22.21 -7.07
N ARG A 53 -6.58 -23.12 -6.10
CA ARG A 53 -7.49 -23.08 -4.95
C ARG A 53 -7.32 -21.72 -4.30
N GLY A 54 -8.44 -21.00 -4.17
CA GLY A 54 -8.46 -19.70 -3.53
C GLY A 54 -7.73 -19.78 -2.19
N PRO A 55 -7.04 -18.71 -1.76
CA PRO A 55 -6.15 -18.76 -0.62
C PRO A 55 -6.94 -19.29 0.57
N GLY A 56 -6.75 -20.57 0.86
CA GLY A 56 -7.12 -21.16 2.13
C GLY A 56 -6.46 -20.33 3.22
N SER A 57 -6.87 -20.49 4.47
CA SER A 57 -6.19 -19.84 5.59
C SER A 57 -4.78 -20.42 5.73
N VAL A 58 -3.85 -19.98 4.87
CA VAL A 58 -2.42 -20.26 5.02
C VAL A 58 -2.06 -19.70 6.39
N PRO A 59 -1.59 -20.54 7.32
CA PRO A 59 -1.17 -20.10 8.64
C PRO A 59 -0.24 -18.90 8.56
N ALA A 60 -0.36 -17.97 9.51
CA ALA A 60 0.45 -16.74 9.50
C ALA A 60 1.97 -17.02 9.51
N TRP A 61 2.40 -18.11 10.16
CA TRP A 61 3.81 -18.51 10.17
C TRP A 61 4.32 -18.94 8.78
N LEU A 62 3.49 -19.60 7.98
CA LEU A 62 3.83 -19.97 6.59
C LEU A 62 3.89 -18.73 5.69
N GLN A 63 2.99 -17.76 5.89
CA GLN A 63 3.05 -16.48 5.16
C GLN A 63 4.34 -15.72 5.49
N GLY A 64 4.74 -15.70 6.77
CA GLY A 64 6.01 -15.12 7.19
C GLY A 64 7.21 -15.86 6.60
N GLY A 65 7.20 -17.19 6.61
CA GLY A 65 8.25 -18.00 5.97
C GLY A 65 8.37 -17.72 4.48
N LEU A 66 7.25 -17.66 3.76
CA LEU A 66 7.26 -17.36 2.32
C LEU A 66 7.75 -15.95 2.03
N LEU A 67 7.39 -14.96 2.86
CA LEU A 67 7.92 -13.61 2.76
C LEU A 67 9.45 -13.59 2.90
N VAL A 68 9.98 -14.29 3.91
CA VAL A 68 11.42 -14.41 4.17
C VAL A 68 12.14 -15.11 3.01
N VAL A 69 11.58 -16.22 2.51
CA VAL A 69 12.14 -16.94 1.36
C VAL A 69 12.12 -16.07 0.10
N THR A 70 11.01 -15.37 -0.16
CA THR A 70 10.90 -14.46 -1.31
C THR A 70 11.93 -13.34 -1.19
N ALA A 71 12.04 -12.71 -0.01
CA ALA A 71 13.04 -11.70 0.26
C ALA A 71 14.47 -12.22 0.05
N ALA A 72 14.79 -13.43 0.52
CA ALA A 72 16.10 -14.05 0.33
C ALA A 72 16.40 -14.34 -1.14
N LEU A 73 15.44 -14.89 -1.90
CA LEU A 73 15.60 -15.15 -3.33
C LEU A 73 15.82 -13.86 -4.12
N LEU A 74 15.07 -12.81 -3.78
CA LEU A 74 15.25 -11.49 -4.38
C LEU A 74 16.64 -10.93 -4.04
N ALA A 75 17.03 -11.00 -2.77
CA ALA A 75 18.32 -10.53 -2.33
C ALA A 75 19.49 -11.26 -3.01
N LEU A 76 19.36 -12.58 -3.25
CA LEU A 76 20.33 -13.37 -4.01
C LEU A 76 20.33 -13.04 -5.50
N ALA A 77 19.16 -12.82 -6.10
CA ALA A 77 19.04 -12.48 -7.52
C ALA A 77 19.65 -11.11 -7.84
N PHE A 78 19.66 -10.19 -6.87
CA PHE A 78 20.08 -8.80 -7.07
C PHE A 78 21.43 -8.43 -6.47
N SER A 79 21.99 -9.27 -5.59
CA SER A 79 23.31 -9.01 -5.01
C SER A 79 24.46 -9.14 -6.03
N GLY A 80 24.24 -9.84 -7.15
CA GLY A 80 25.24 -10.08 -8.18
C GLY A 80 25.72 -8.83 -8.92
N ASP A 81 24.82 -7.87 -9.19
CA ASP A 81 25.09 -6.72 -10.06
C ASP A 81 25.27 -5.38 -9.31
N GLU A 82 24.86 -5.31 -8.05
CA GLU A 82 24.89 -4.07 -7.24
C GLU A 82 26.03 -4.02 -6.20
N GLY A 83 27.01 -4.92 -6.30
CA GLY A 83 28.21 -4.84 -5.45
C GLY A 83 28.91 -3.48 -5.63
N PRO A 84 29.48 -2.89 -4.56
CA PRO A 84 30.19 -1.62 -4.65
C PRO A 84 31.21 -1.72 -5.79
N ALA A 85 31.07 -0.82 -6.76
CA ALA A 85 31.99 -0.77 -7.89
C ALA A 85 33.40 -0.78 -7.32
N THR A 86 34.19 -1.78 -7.69
CA THR A 86 35.63 -1.82 -7.45
C THR A 86 36.18 -0.42 -7.66
N VAL A 87 36.58 0.24 -6.58
CA VAL A 87 37.09 1.61 -6.60
C VAL A 87 38.36 1.55 -7.44
N LYS A 88 38.27 2.00 -8.70
CA LYS A 88 39.45 2.22 -9.52
C LYS A 88 40.19 3.38 -8.88
N ILE A 89 41.24 3.08 -8.11
CA ILE A 89 42.16 4.09 -7.59
C ILE A 89 42.87 4.69 -8.82
N PRO A 90 42.64 5.98 -9.12
CA PRO A 90 43.38 6.67 -10.15
C PRO A 90 44.73 7.02 -9.54
N ASP A 91 45.76 6.26 -9.93
CA ASP A 91 47.15 6.67 -10.12
C ASP A 91 48.13 5.52 -9.78
N GLY A 92 48.39 4.70 -10.79
CA GLY A 92 49.69 4.02 -10.99
C GLY A 92 50.10 2.86 -10.09
N GLY A 93 49.43 2.64 -8.96
CA GLY A 93 49.65 1.45 -8.14
C GLY A 93 48.90 0.26 -8.74
N LEU A 94 49.63 -0.76 -9.21
CA LEU A 94 49.11 -2.12 -9.39
C LEU A 94 48.63 -2.67 -8.02
N VAL A 95 47.54 -2.12 -7.47
CA VAL A 95 46.77 -2.79 -6.44
C VAL A 95 46.11 -3.94 -7.16
N ALA A 96 46.62 -5.13 -6.85
CA ALA A 96 46.26 -6.38 -7.48
C ALA A 96 44.77 -6.43 -7.82
N GLN A 97 44.52 -6.69 -9.10
CA GLN A 97 43.28 -7.19 -9.67
C GLN A 97 42.99 -8.61 -9.10
N GLY A 98 42.95 -8.66 -7.77
CA GLY A 98 43.12 -9.84 -6.92
C GLY A 98 42.51 -9.60 -5.54
N GLN A 99 41.53 -8.69 -5.41
CA GLN A 99 40.50 -8.93 -4.40
C GLN A 99 39.90 -10.29 -4.74
N SER A 100 40.23 -11.28 -3.92
CA SER A 100 39.83 -12.65 -4.15
C SER A 100 38.31 -12.71 -4.34
N LEU A 101 37.82 -13.62 -5.19
CA LEU A 101 36.39 -13.90 -5.32
C LEU A 101 35.70 -14.14 -3.94
N ALA A 102 36.47 -14.53 -2.92
CA ALA A 102 36.02 -14.65 -1.53
C ALA A 102 35.66 -13.30 -0.87
N GLU A 103 36.38 -12.21 -1.16
CA GLU A 103 36.10 -10.87 -0.62
C GLU A 103 34.88 -10.23 -1.31
N GLN A 104 34.75 -10.43 -2.62
CA GLN A 104 33.57 -9.98 -3.38
C GLN A 104 32.30 -10.76 -3.01
N SER A 105 32.40 -12.08 -2.79
CA SER A 105 31.28 -12.92 -2.36
C SER A 105 30.87 -12.67 -0.90
N GLY A 106 31.82 -12.30 -0.02
CA GLY A 106 31.53 -11.84 1.33
C GLY A 106 30.61 -10.62 1.34
N ASN A 107 30.84 -9.64 0.48
CA ASN A 107 29.99 -8.46 0.40
C ASN A 107 28.57 -8.80 -0.10
N MET A 108 28.44 -9.70 -1.08
CA MET A 108 27.12 -10.14 -1.58
C MET A 108 26.28 -10.83 -0.50
N LEU A 109 26.88 -11.74 0.26
CA LEU A 109 26.19 -12.41 1.36
C LEU A 109 25.78 -11.38 2.44
N ALA A 110 26.62 -10.40 2.73
CA ALA A 110 26.33 -9.38 3.74
C ALA A 110 25.11 -8.53 3.33
N HIS A 111 25.05 -8.09 2.07
CA HIS A 111 23.88 -7.39 1.53
C HIS A 111 22.63 -8.27 1.49
N ALA A 112 22.77 -9.56 1.19
CA ALA A 112 21.64 -10.48 1.16
C ALA A 112 21.04 -10.72 2.56
N VAL A 113 21.90 -10.98 3.55
CA VAL A 113 21.49 -11.09 4.96
C VAL A 113 20.95 -9.75 5.46
N ALA A 114 21.55 -8.63 5.05
CA ALA A 114 21.09 -7.31 5.41
C ALA A 114 19.67 -7.02 4.91
N LEU A 115 19.34 -7.37 3.66
CA LEU A 115 17.98 -7.25 3.11
C LEU A 115 16.99 -8.12 3.89
N LEU A 116 17.38 -9.36 4.22
CA LEU A 116 16.57 -10.29 5.01
C LEU A 116 16.19 -9.72 6.38
N VAL A 117 17.07 -8.91 6.97
CA VAL A 117 16.85 -8.21 8.25
C VAL A 117 16.11 -6.88 8.06
N ALA A 118 16.49 -6.09 7.05
CA ALA A 118 15.96 -4.75 6.81
C ALA A 118 14.47 -4.76 6.45
N ILE A 119 14.04 -5.71 5.61
CA ILE A 119 12.63 -5.85 5.20
C ILE A 119 11.69 -6.01 6.41
N PRO A 120 11.83 -7.02 7.29
CA PRO A 120 10.95 -7.16 8.44
C PRO A 120 11.08 -6.00 9.42
N LEU A 121 12.26 -5.38 9.54
CA LEU A 121 12.47 -4.23 10.40
C LEU A 121 11.68 -3.00 9.93
N VAL A 122 11.78 -2.65 8.64
CA VAL A 122 11.01 -1.55 8.01
C VAL A 122 9.51 -1.82 8.08
N MET A 123 9.09 -3.04 7.75
CA MET A 123 7.67 -3.43 7.80
C MET A 123 7.09 -3.33 9.21
N THR A 124 7.85 -3.78 10.22
CA THR A 124 7.42 -3.72 11.61
C THR A 124 7.43 -2.27 12.12
N ALA A 125 8.45 -1.49 11.81
CA ALA A 125 8.56 -0.10 12.23
C ALA A 125 7.47 0.78 11.61
N TYR A 126 7.04 0.49 10.39
CA TYR A 126 5.87 1.14 9.82
C TYR A 126 4.60 0.66 10.51
N ALA A 127 4.33 -0.64 10.55
CA ALA A 127 2.97 -1.09 10.80
C ALA A 127 2.65 -1.32 12.30
N ALA A 128 3.65 -1.60 13.14
CA ALA A 128 3.43 -1.84 14.58
C ALA A 128 2.99 -0.59 15.37
N PRO A 129 3.54 0.63 15.16
CA PRO A 129 3.13 1.82 15.90
C PRO A 129 1.65 2.20 15.67
N GLY A 130 1.18 2.18 14.43
CA GLY A 130 -0.23 2.45 14.11
C GLY A 130 -1.17 1.41 14.71
N GLU A 131 -0.79 0.13 14.63
CA GLU A 131 -1.56 -0.95 15.24
C GLU A 131 -1.58 -0.82 16.78
N LEU A 132 -0.46 -0.52 17.42
CA LEU A 132 -0.39 -0.30 18.87
C LEU A 132 -1.29 0.87 19.29
N TYR A 133 -1.31 1.94 18.52
CA TYR A 133 -2.23 3.06 18.73
C TYR A 133 -3.70 2.62 18.62
N LEU A 134 -4.08 1.90 17.56
CA LEU A 134 -5.45 1.41 17.38
C LEU A 134 -5.86 0.41 18.48
N ARG A 135 -4.95 -0.45 18.94
CA ARG A 135 -5.16 -1.36 20.07
C ARG A 135 -5.45 -0.61 21.35
N ARG A 136 -4.68 0.45 21.65
CA ARG A 136 -4.90 1.29 22.82
C ARG A 136 -6.27 1.96 22.80
N VAL A 137 -6.70 2.46 21.64
CA VAL A 137 -7.97 3.22 21.53
C VAL A 137 -9.20 2.32 21.38
N ARG A 138 -9.09 1.12 20.78
CA ARG A 138 -10.25 0.28 20.41
C ARG A 138 -10.22 -1.18 20.89
N ARG A 139 -9.16 -1.64 21.56
CA ARG A 139 -9.01 -3.03 22.08
C ARG A 139 -9.31 -4.12 21.03
N GLY A 140 -8.89 -3.90 19.79
CA GLY A 140 -9.00 -4.88 18.69
C GLY A 140 -7.81 -5.85 18.66
N LYS A 141 -7.99 -7.00 17.98
CA LYS A 141 -6.89 -7.90 17.62
C LYS A 141 -6.63 -7.76 16.12
N ALA A 142 -5.44 -7.30 15.72
CA ALA A 142 -4.98 -7.44 14.35
C ALA A 142 -4.02 -8.61 14.20
N VAL A 143 -4.00 -9.16 12.99
CA VAL A 143 -3.09 -10.22 12.58
C VAL A 143 -2.33 -9.71 11.36
N LEU A 144 -1.02 -9.93 11.34
CA LEU A 144 -0.20 -9.65 10.18
C LEU A 144 -0.62 -10.61 9.05
N ARG A 145 -0.97 -10.07 7.89
CA ARG A 145 -1.31 -10.87 6.72
C ARG A 145 -0.48 -10.41 5.54
N VAL A 146 0.18 -11.36 4.90
CA VAL A 146 0.92 -11.12 3.67
C VAL A 146 0.02 -11.52 2.50
N PRO A 147 -0.37 -10.60 1.61
CA PRO A 147 -1.14 -10.95 0.43
C PRO A 147 -0.27 -11.80 -0.50
N MET A 148 -0.60 -13.08 -0.71
CA MET A 148 0.19 -13.97 -1.58
C MET A 148 0.31 -13.44 -3.01
N ILE A 149 -0.73 -12.76 -3.50
CA ILE A 149 -0.72 -12.09 -4.81
C ILE A 149 0.34 -10.98 -4.83
N ALA A 150 0.53 -10.25 -3.74
CA ALA A 150 1.56 -9.21 -3.66
C ALA A 150 2.97 -9.82 -3.73
N LEU A 151 3.21 -10.99 -3.13
CA LEU A 151 4.47 -11.72 -3.29
C LEU A 151 4.71 -12.16 -4.74
N GLY A 152 3.67 -12.67 -5.41
CA GLY A 152 3.77 -13.05 -6.83
C GLY A 152 4.07 -11.84 -7.72
N VAL A 153 3.41 -10.71 -7.48
CA VAL A 153 3.69 -9.45 -8.16
C VAL A 153 5.12 -8.99 -7.88
N ALA A 154 5.58 -9.08 -6.64
CA ALA A 154 6.94 -8.69 -6.27
C ALA A 154 8.01 -9.50 -6.99
N LEU A 155 7.82 -10.82 -7.03
CA LEU A 155 8.69 -11.72 -7.77
C LEU A 155 8.65 -11.41 -9.29
N THR A 156 7.47 -11.10 -9.83
CA THR A 156 7.33 -10.76 -11.25
C THR A 156 8.03 -9.43 -11.58
N CYS A 157 7.84 -8.39 -10.77
CA CYS A 157 8.52 -7.10 -10.94
C CYS A 157 10.03 -7.23 -10.82
N ALA A 158 10.48 -8.07 -9.90
CA ALA A 158 11.89 -8.38 -9.72
C ALA A 158 12.48 -9.09 -10.95
N LEU A 159 11.84 -10.15 -11.43
CA LEU A 159 12.27 -10.87 -12.64
C LEU A 159 12.26 -9.94 -13.86
N ALA A 160 11.21 -9.12 -14.03
CA ALA A 160 11.15 -8.14 -15.11
C ALA A 160 12.29 -7.12 -15.00
N SER A 161 12.63 -6.66 -13.80
CA SER A 161 13.75 -5.72 -13.58
C SER A 161 15.09 -6.35 -13.93
N HIS A 162 15.29 -7.62 -13.60
CA HIS A 162 16.48 -8.36 -13.98
C HIS A 162 16.59 -8.53 -15.50
N VAL A 163 15.51 -8.94 -16.17
CA VAL A 163 15.46 -9.09 -17.64
C VAL A 163 15.73 -7.76 -18.37
N LEU A 164 15.31 -6.63 -17.79
CA LEU A 164 15.53 -5.30 -18.35
C LEU A 164 16.88 -4.67 -17.94
N ASP A 165 17.68 -5.35 -17.13
CA ASP A 165 18.95 -4.85 -16.59
C ASP A 165 18.79 -3.45 -15.95
N LEU A 166 17.78 -3.34 -15.07
CA LEU A 166 17.53 -2.14 -14.27
C LEU A 166 18.52 -2.08 -13.11
N LYS A 167 19.24 -0.97 -13.02
CA LYS A 167 20.21 -0.68 -11.95
C LYS A 167 19.82 0.64 -11.27
N PRO A 168 19.23 0.62 -10.06
CA PRO A 168 18.96 -0.55 -9.23
C PRO A 168 17.74 -1.38 -9.70
N SER A 169 17.69 -2.63 -9.26
CA SER A 169 16.56 -3.51 -9.52
C SER A 169 15.29 -3.03 -8.81
N TYR A 170 14.17 -2.91 -9.55
CA TYR A 170 12.90 -2.43 -8.98
C TYR A 170 12.10 -3.60 -8.39
N THR A 171 12.19 -3.76 -7.07
CA THR A 171 11.41 -4.75 -6.34
C THR A 171 10.17 -4.10 -5.72
N TYR A 172 9.08 -4.01 -6.50
CA TYR A 172 7.78 -3.55 -5.99
C TYR A 172 7.03 -4.64 -5.24
N GLY A 173 6.06 -4.30 -4.40
CA GLY A 173 5.05 -5.26 -3.92
C GLY A 173 5.40 -6.05 -2.64
N LEU A 174 6.59 -5.87 -2.08
CA LEU A 174 6.94 -6.39 -0.75
C LEU A 174 6.33 -5.50 0.34
N PHE A 175 5.03 -5.69 0.59
CA PHE A 175 4.36 -5.09 1.74
C PHE A 175 3.57 -6.16 2.50
N ALA A 176 3.70 -6.17 3.82
CA ALA A 176 2.74 -6.83 4.69
C ALA A 176 1.84 -5.78 5.29
N MET A 177 0.59 -6.17 5.48
CA MET A 177 -0.41 -5.34 6.11
C MET A 177 -0.92 -6.04 7.36
N PHE A 178 -1.17 -5.28 8.42
CA PHE A 178 -1.99 -5.80 9.52
C PHE A 178 -3.44 -5.76 9.07
N VAL A 179 -4.04 -6.94 8.88
CA VAL A 179 -5.47 -7.04 8.64
C VAL A 179 -6.13 -7.16 9.99
N VAL A 180 -6.96 -6.18 10.33
CA VAL A 180 -7.72 -6.23 11.57
C VAL A 180 -8.85 -7.24 11.41
N VAL A 181 -8.73 -8.36 12.14
CA VAL A 181 -9.63 -9.50 11.97
C VAL A 181 -11.01 -9.21 12.56
N ARG A 182 -11.09 -8.47 13.67
CA ARG A 182 -12.34 -8.00 14.28
C ARG A 182 -12.15 -6.70 15.05
N PHE A 183 -12.86 -5.66 14.61
CA PHE A 183 -13.13 -4.50 15.46
C PHE A 183 -14.50 -4.62 16.10
N LYS A 184 -14.62 -4.28 17.40
CA LYS A 184 -15.94 -4.06 18.02
C LYS A 184 -16.66 -2.85 17.41
N ARG A 185 -15.91 -1.84 16.93
CA ARG A 185 -16.38 -0.64 16.24
C ARG A 185 -15.33 -0.17 15.24
N GLN A 186 -15.75 0.23 14.03
CA GLN A 186 -14.84 0.79 13.04
C GLN A 186 -14.16 2.06 13.59
N PRO A 187 -12.84 2.26 13.36
CA PRO A 187 -12.15 3.47 13.76
C PRO A 187 -12.74 4.68 13.04
N THR A 188 -12.76 5.84 13.69
CA THR A 188 -13.14 7.08 13.01
C THR A 188 -12.05 7.47 12.00
N VAL A 189 -12.39 8.31 11.02
CA VAL A 189 -11.41 8.82 10.03
C VAL A 189 -10.20 9.43 10.74
N GLY A 190 -10.41 10.29 11.75
CA GLY A 190 -9.33 10.89 12.52
C GLY A 190 -8.49 9.90 13.34
N GLN A 191 -9.10 8.83 13.87
CA GLN A 191 -8.34 7.77 14.56
C GLN A 191 -7.47 6.98 13.57
N SER A 192 -8.00 6.68 12.39
CA SER A 192 -7.27 5.99 11.33
C SER A 192 -6.10 6.86 10.85
N ALA A 193 -6.34 8.16 10.61
CA ALA A 193 -5.29 9.08 10.21
C ALA A 193 -4.18 9.20 11.27
N ARG A 194 -4.53 9.29 12.56
CA ARG A 194 -3.54 9.29 13.65
C ARG A 194 -2.73 7.99 13.71
N ALA A 195 -3.35 6.84 13.44
CA ALA A 195 -2.63 5.57 13.36
C ALA A 195 -1.59 5.59 12.22
N VAL A 196 -1.95 6.15 11.06
CA VAL A 196 -1.00 6.35 9.95
C VAL A 196 0.13 7.29 10.36
N LEU A 197 -0.15 8.39 11.07
CA LEU A 197 0.91 9.28 11.56
C LEU A 197 1.87 8.58 12.52
N TRP A 198 1.37 7.75 13.43
CA TRP A 198 2.22 6.92 14.31
C TRP A 198 3.07 5.94 13.49
N SER A 199 2.49 5.34 12.45
CA SER A 199 3.17 4.41 11.55
C SER A 199 4.31 5.08 10.78
N ALA A 200 4.01 6.21 10.13
CA ALA A 200 4.98 7.01 9.40
C ALA A 200 6.06 7.57 10.34
N GLY A 201 5.69 8.05 11.54
CA GLY A 201 6.61 8.55 12.54
C GLY A 201 7.56 7.48 13.09
N GLY A 202 7.06 6.27 13.34
CA GLY A 202 7.89 5.14 13.78
C GLY A 202 8.88 4.69 12.71
N LEU A 203 8.45 4.61 11.45
CA LEU A 203 9.34 4.33 10.34
C LEU A 203 10.37 5.45 10.14
N ALA A 204 9.97 6.72 10.19
CA ALA A 204 10.88 7.84 10.08
C ALA A 204 11.95 7.85 11.20
N ALA A 205 11.57 7.50 12.43
CA ALA A 205 12.50 7.35 13.54
C ALA A 205 13.51 6.22 13.31
N LEU A 206 13.06 5.06 12.83
CA LEU A 206 13.95 3.95 12.46
C LEU A 206 14.92 4.36 11.35
N VAL A 207 14.41 5.00 10.29
CA VAL A 207 15.21 5.48 9.16
C VAL A 207 16.26 6.49 9.62
N GLY A 208 15.89 7.44 10.49
CA GLY A 208 16.82 8.40 11.06
C GLY A 208 17.92 7.74 11.89
N ALA A 209 17.55 6.78 12.75
CA ALA A 209 18.51 6.01 13.55
C ALA A 209 19.44 5.17 12.67
N ALA A 210 18.91 4.50 11.65
CA ALA A 210 19.68 3.71 10.69
C ALA A 210 20.63 4.60 9.88
N TYR A 211 20.20 5.80 9.48
CA TYR A 211 21.08 6.76 8.80
C TYR A 211 22.26 7.17 9.67
N LEU A 212 22.02 7.51 10.95
CA LEU A 212 23.11 7.82 11.88
C LEU A 212 24.02 6.63 12.12
N GLY A 213 23.46 5.42 12.24
CA GLY A 213 24.22 4.17 12.38
C GLY A 213 25.08 3.86 11.15
N TYR A 214 24.55 4.09 9.94
CA TYR A 214 25.28 3.96 8.68
C TYR A 214 26.47 4.93 8.63
N GLN A 215 26.24 6.21 8.96
CA GLN A 215 27.33 7.21 9.02
C GLN A 215 28.42 6.82 10.04
N GLY A 216 28.01 6.38 11.24
CA GLY A 216 28.95 5.97 12.29
C GLY A 216 29.71 4.67 12.01
N SER A 217 29.10 3.74 11.24
CA SER A 217 29.71 2.45 10.89
C SER A 217 30.43 2.46 9.54
N TRP A 218 30.37 3.55 8.78
CA TRP A 218 31.00 3.67 7.46
C TRP A 218 32.50 3.38 7.50
N ALA A 219 33.26 4.13 8.30
CA ALA A 219 34.72 3.97 8.39
C ALA A 219 35.13 2.53 8.77
N PRO A 220 34.66 1.93 9.88
CA PRO A 220 35.07 0.57 10.26
C PRO A 220 34.57 -0.52 9.29
N ALA A 221 33.50 -0.28 8.53
CA ALA A 221 33.05 -1.21 7.50
C ALA A 221 33.89 -1.18 6.22
N HIS A 222 34.67 -0.10 5.99
CA HIS A 222 35.48 0.08 4.77
C HIS A 222 36.99 0.10 5.04
N THR A 223 37.44 -0.26 6.25
CA THR A 223 38.86 -0.50 6.49
C THR A 223 39.31 -1.81 5.86
N ALA A 224 40.53 -1.86 5.33
CA ALA A 224 41.10 -3.10 4.81
C ALA A 224 41.10 -4.19 5.89
N GLY A 225 40.56 -5.37 5.56
CA GLY A 225 40.41 -6.47 6.51
C GLY A 225 39.30 -6.27 7.55
N ALA A 226 38.34 -5.37 7.31
CA ALA A 226 37.16 -5.24 8.16
C ALA A 226 36.48 -6.60 8.38
N GLY A 227 36.18 -6.92 9.64
CA GLY A 227 35.44 -8.13 9.94
C GLY A 227 34.04 -8.11 9.34
N TRP A 228 33.44 -9.29 9.20
CA TRP A 228 32.08 -9.46 8.68
C TRP A 228 31.01 -8.62 9.42
N LEU A 229 31.12 -8.48 10.74
CA LEU A 229 30.10 -7.80 11.56
C LEU A 229 29.96 -6.30 11.26
N PRO A 230 31.05 -5.49 11.23
CA PRO A 230 30.98 -4.10 10.76
C PRO A 230 30.36 -3.95 9.37
N VAL A 231 30.75 -4.80 8.42
CA VAL A 231 30.22 -4.78 7.04
C VAL A 231 28.73 -5.07 7.02
N LEU A 232 28.30 -6.12 7.73
CA LEU A 232 26.89 -6.51 7.83
C LEU A 232 26.06 -5.40 8.51
N GLY A 233 26.56 -4.82 9.61
CA GLY A 233 25.89 -3.74 10.33
C GLY A 233 25.67 -2.50 9.45
N ASN A 234 26.70 -2.10 8.71
CA ASN A 234 26.63 -1.00 7.75
C ASN A 234 25.67 -1.32 6.60
N ALA A 235 25.68 -2.54 6.08
CA ALA A 235 24.76 -2.99 5.03
C ALA A 235 23.29 -3.01 5.49
N ILE A 236 23.01 -3.45 6.73
CA ILE A 236 21.67 -3.40 7.33
C ILE A 236 21.20 -1.95 7.43
N ALA A 237 22.03 -1.08 8.00
CA ALA A 237 21.72 0.33 8.16
C ALA A 237 21.43 1.01 6.82
N PHE A 238 22.25 0.74 5.80
CA PHE A 238 22.05 1.19 4.43
C PHE A 238 20.68 0.76 3.87
N TRP A 239 20.37 -0.54 3.91
CA TRP A 239 19.12 -1.05 3.35
C TRP A 239 17.88 -0.56 4.11
N VAL A 240 17.96 -0.38 5.43
CA VAL A 240 16.88 0.22 6.22
C VAL A 240 16.60 1.66 5.79
N VAL A 241 17.64 2.45 5.51
CA VAL A 241 17.50 3.82 4.99
C VAL A 241 16.82 3.81 3.62
N VAL A 242 17.31 2.99 2.69
CA VAL A 242 16.77 2.92 1.32
C VAL A 242 15.32 2.44 1.31
N LEU A 243 15.03 1.28 1.90
CA LEU A 243 13.68 0.70 1.92
C LEU A 243 12.71 1.55 2.74
N GLY A 244 13.18 2.15 3.84
CA GLY A 244 12.35 3.01 4.67
C GLY A 244 12.01 4.33 3.99
N ALA A 245 12.97 4.96 3.30
CA ALA A 245 12.71 6.15 2.49
C ALA A 245 11.66 5.88 1.41
N GLU A 246 11.85 4.79 0.67
CA GLU A 246 10.93 4.32 -0.36
C GLU A 246 9.53 4.10 0.24
N THR A 247 9.45 3.28 1.30
CA THR A 247 8.17 2.95 1.96
C THR A 247 7.43 4.20 2.43
N LEU A 248 8.12 5.22 2.96
CA LEU A 248 7.47 6.48 3.35
C LEU A 248 6.83 7.20 2.15
N VAL A 249 7.54 7.30 1.03
CA VAL A 249 7.02 7.95 -0.20
C VAL A 249 5.81 7.20 -0.74
N PHE A 250 5.92 5.87 -0.86
CA PHE A 250 4.88 5.05 -1.44
C PHE A 250 3.68 4.92 -0.52
N ALA A 251 3.86 4.59 0.76
CA ALA A 251 2.74 4.37 1.68
C ALA A 251 1.91 5.64 1.94
N LEU A 252 2.53 6.83 1.81
CA LEU A 252 1.84 8.12 1.92
C LEU A 252 1.20 8.58 0.61
N MET A 253 1.30 7.87 -0.51
CA MET A 253 0.57 8.25 -1.72
C MET A 253 -0.96 8.20 -1.50
N PRO A 254 -1.74 9.11 -2.11
CA PRO A 254 -3.15 9.30 -1.79
C PRO A 254 -4.07 8.35 -2.57
N VAL A 255 -3.69 7.07 -2.66
CA VAL A 255 -4.40 5.99 -3.38
C VAL A 255 -5.31 5.24 -2.41
N LYS A 256 -6.45 4.73 -2.88
CA LYS A 256 -7.48 4.11 -2.02
C LYS A 256 -6.97 3.00 -1.09
N PHE A 257 -5.93 2.27 -1.49
CA PHE A 257 -5.36 1.13 -0.74
C PHE A 257 -4.16 1.49 0.12
N LEU A 258 -3.72 2.75 0.03
CA LEU A 258 -2.56 3.24 0.74
C LEU A 258 -3.01 4.20 1.85
N ASP A 259 -2.21 4.23 2.90
CA ASP A 259 -2.52 4.96 4.12
C ASP A 259 -2.53 6.48 3.91
N GLY A 260 -1.81 6.95 2.89
CA GLY A 260 -1.84 8.35 2.44
C GLY A 260 -3.24 8.90 2.17
N ARG A 261 -4.15 8.10 1.60
CA ARG A 261 -5.53 8.55 1.35
C ARG A 261 -6.29 8.87 2.64
N THR A 262 -6.02 8.13 3.70
CA THR A 262 -6.63 8.34 5.02
C THR A 262 -6.20 9.68 5.62
N VAL A 263 -4.91 10.01 5.52
CA VAL A 263 -4.39 11.29 6.03
C VAL A 263 -4.86 12.44 5.15
N ALA A 264 -4.79 12.31 3.82
CA ALA A 264 -5.26 13.34 2.88
C ALA A 264 -6.75 13.65 3.06
N GLY A 265 -7.58 12.64 3.31
CA GLY A 265 -9.01 12.80 3.58
C GLY A 265 -9.32 13.40 4.95
N TRP A 266 -8.36 13.39 5.89
CA TRP A 266 -8.51 14.01 7.21
C TRP A 266 -7.97 15.44 7.25
N CYS A 267 -6.77 15.67 6.73
CA CYS A 267 -6.12 16.98 6.66
C CYS A 267 -5.15 17.01 5.47
N LEU A 268 -5.59 17.63 4.36
CA LEU A 268 -4.81 17.68 3.12
C LEU A 268 -3.46 18.38 3.31
N SER A 269 -3.41 19.49 4.06
CA SER A 269 -2.17 20.25 4.29
C SER A 269 -1.12 19.43 5.04
N LEU A 270 -1.54 18.68 6.07
CA LEU A 270 -0.64 17.80 6.81
C LEU A 270 -0.11 16.68 5.91
N TRP A 271 -0.99 16.08 5.11
CA TRP A 271 -0.60 15.07 4.14
C TRP A 271 0.43 15.60 3.13
N THR A 272 0.18 16.78 2.53
CA THR A 272 1.11 17.39 1.57
C THR A 272 2.48 17.64 2.20
N GLY A 273 2.52 18.14 3.43
CA GLY A 273 3.78 18.34 4.16
C GLY A 273 4.54 17.03 4.37
N LEU A 274 3.85 15.97 4.80
CA LEU A 274 4.47 14.66 4.99
C LEU A 274 4.96 14.04 3.67
N GLN A 275 4.16 14.13 2.61
CA GLN A 275 4.53 13.60 1.30
C GLN A 275 5.74 14.34 0.73
N PHE A 276 5.78 15.68 0.87
CA PHE A 276 6.91 16.48 0.44
C PHE A 276 8.18 16.09 1.19
N LEU A 277 8.12 15.98 2.53
CA LEU A 277 9.27 15.57 3.35
C LEU A 277 9.76 14.16 2.99
N ALA A 278 8.84 13.21 2.78
CA ALA A 278 9.20 11.86 2.36
C ALA A 278 9.88 11.85 0.97
N ALA A 279 9.31 12.57 0.00
CA ALA A 279 9.86 12.66 -1.35
C ALA A 279 11.22 13.36 -1.38
N TRP A 280 11.38 14.43 -0.59
CA TRP A 280 12.66 15.12 -0.41
C TRP A 280 13.72 14.20 0.19
N PHE A 281 13.39 13.49 1.27
CA PHE A 281 14.32 12.56 1.89
C PHE A 281 14.72 11.42 0.94
N PHE A 282 13.75 10.84 0.22
CA PHE A 282 14.01 9.83 -0.80
C PHE A 282 14.93 10.35 -1.91
N TRP A 283 14.69 11.57 -2.40
CA TRP A 283 15.57 12.22 -3.38
C TRP A 283 17.00 12.38 -2.87
N MET A 284 17.19 12.74 -1.60
CA MET A 284 18.52 12.82 -0.98
C MET A 284 19.21 11.45 -0.94
N VAL A 285 18.48 10.37 -0.65
CA VAL A 285 19.01 8.99 -0.69
C VAL A 285 19.44 8.61 -2.11
N VAL A 286 18.62 8.92 -3.12
CA VAL A 286 18.95 8.67 -4.55
C VAL A 286 20.21 9.45 -4.96
N LYS A 287 20.29 10.74 -4.63
CA LYS A 287 21.48 11.56 -4.93
C LYS A 287 22.73 11.06 -4.22
N GLY A 288 22.61 10.72 -2.94
CA GLY A 288 23.73 10.18 -2.16
C GLY A 288 24.29 8.90 -2.80
N ARG A 289 23.40 8.01 -3.27
CA ARG A 289 23.79 6.80 -3.99
C ARG A 289 24.45 7.10 -5.34
N ALA A 290 23.91 8.05 -6.10
CA ALA A 290 24.47 8.48 -7.38
C ALA A 290 25.88 9.05 -7.22
N ALA A 291 26.09 9.88 -6.19
CA ALA A 291 27.39 10.47 -5.87
C ALA A 291 28.42 9.41 -5.43
N ALA A 292 27.99 8.37 -4.72
CA ALA A 292 28.85 7.28 -4.25
C ALA A 292 29.30 6.31 -5.36
N ASN A 293 28.62 6.29 -6.51
CA ASN A 293 28.94 5.38 -7.61
C ASN A 293 29.09 6.12 -8.95
N PRO A 294 30.09 7.00 -9.18
CA PRO A 294 30.29 7.63 -10.49
C PRO A 294 30.64 6.58 -11.57
N PRO A 295 30.00 6.57 -12.78
CA PRO A 295 29.11 7.58 -13.39
C PRO A 295 27.60 7.28 -13.21
N GLY A 296 27.25 6.49 -12.19
CA GLY A 296 26.19 5.49 -12.10
C GLY A 296 24.75 5.92 -11.89
N VAL A 297 24.34 7.06 -12.44
CA VAL A 297 22.96 7.21 -12.91
C VAL A 297 23.05 7.67 -14.35
N ASP A 298 23.29 6.71 -15.23
CA ASP A 298 23.18 6.94 -16.67
C ASP A 298 21.74 7.38 -16.98
N ASP A 299 21.56 8.41 -17.81
CA ASP A 299 20.26 8.86 -18.31
C ASP A 299 19.46 7.67 -18.86
N HIS A 300 20.17 6.65 -19.37
CA HIS A 300 19.60 5.38 -19.79
C HIS A 300 18.84 4.63 -18.69
N GLN A 301 19.33 4.60 -17.44
CA GLN A 301 18.65 3.92 -16.32
C GLN A 301 17.36 4.65 -15.92
N ILE A 302 17.37 5.99 -15.91
CA ILE A 302 16.16 6.79 -15.69
C ILE A 302 15.15 6.50 -16.81
N LEU A 303 15.61 6.45 -18.06
CA LEU A 303 14.75 6.15 -19.20
C LEU A 303 14.15 4.74 -19.09
N LYS A 304 14.95 3.71 -18.75
CA LYS A 304 14.44 2.35 -18.55
C LYS A 304 13.39 2.29 -17.43
N ALA A 305 13.60 3.00 -16.31
CA ALA A 305 12.62 3.09 -15.24
C ALA A 305 11.32 3.78 -15.70
N LEU A 306 11.43 4.88 -16.44
CA LEU A 306 10.27 5.56 -17.04
C LEU A 306 9.53 4.65 -18.03
N CYS A 307 10.25 3.90 -18.87
CA CYS A 307 9.66 2.91 -19.78
C CYS A 307 8.91 1.81 -19.01
N LEU A 308 9.45 1.33 -17.88
CA LEU A 308 8.78 0.35 -17.03
C LEU A 308 7.47 0.92 -16.46
N PHE A 309 7.48 2.14 -15.93
CA PHE A 309 6.25 2.78 -15.42
C PHE A 309 5.24 3.04 -16.53
N LEU A 310 5.69 3.45 -17.71
CA LEU A 310 4.83 3.64 -18.86
C LEU A 310 4.21 2.31 -19.32
N ALA A 311 5.00 1.24 -19.36
CA ALA A 311 4.52 -0.10 -19.67
C ALA A 311 3.49 -0.59 -18.65
N PHE A 312 3.71 -0.34 -17.35
CA PHE A 312 2.72 -0.60 -16.31
C PHE A 312 1.44 0.23 -16.51
N GLY A 313 1.59 1.49 -16.91
CA GLY A 313 0.51 2.38 -17.32
C GLY A 313 -0.34 1.75 -18.42
N VAL A 314 0.30 1.38 -19.53
CA VAL A 314 -0.34 0.73 -20.68
C VAL A 314 -1.02 -0.57 -20.27
N ALA A 315 -0.35 -1.44 -19.52
CA ALA A 315 -0.92 -2.70 -19.04
C ALA A 315 -2.16 -2.48 -18.16
N SER A 316 -2.13 -1.47 -17.28
CA SER A 316 -3.27 -1.10 -16.44
C SER A 316 -4.47 -0.63 -17.26
N PHE A 317 -4.24 0.14 -18.33
CA PHE A 317 -5.28 0.58 -19.26
C PHE A 317 -5.81 -0.54 -20.14
N LEU A 318 -4.96 -1.44 -20.62
CA LEU A 318 -5.36 -2.62 -21.38
C LEU A 318 -6.22 -3.55 -20.51
N PHE A 319 -5.82 -3.77 -19.25
CA PHE A 319 -6.60 -4.52 -18.27
C PHE A 319 -7.98 -3.89 -18.04
N TRP A 320 -8.03 -2.57 -17.86
CA TRP A 320 -9.30 -1.84 -17.78
C TRP A 320 -10.15 -1.97 -19.06
N GLY A 321 -9.53 -1.83 -20.24
CA GLY A 321 -10.17 -1.94 -21.54
C GLY A 321 -10.75 -3.34 -21.78
N TYR A 322 -10.03 -4.38 -21.38
CA TYR A 322 -10.49 -5.77 -21.45
C TYR A 322 -11.83 -5.95 -20.71
N PHE A 323 -11.96 -5.44 -19.48
CA PHE A 323 -13.21 -5.52 -18.72
C PHE A 323 -14.30 -4.54 -19.20
N ARG A 324 -13.97 -3.61 -20.09
CA ARG A 324 -14.95 -2.76 -20.78
C ARG A 324 -15.49 -3.37 -22.06
N TRP A 325 -14.82 -4.38 -22.62
CA TRP A 325 -15.29 -5.09 -23.81
C TRP A 325 -16.58 -5.87 -23.50
N PRO A 326 -17.72 -5.53 -24.16
CA PRO A 326 -19.01 -6.19 -23.88
C PRO A 326 -19.04 -7.69 -24.16
N ASN A 327 -18.24 -8.16 -25.11
CA ASN A 327 -18.24 -9.55 -25.59
C ASN A 327 -17.00 -10.34 -25.13
N ARG A 328 -16.35 -9.93 -24.03
CA ARG A 328 -15.16 -10.64 -23.55
C ARG A 328 -15.50 -12.10 -23.18
N PRO A 329 -14.61 -13.07 -23.44
CA PRO A 329 -14.88 -14.49 -23.19
C PRO A 329 -15.24 -14.80 -21.73
N THR A 330 -14.51 -14.20 -20.79
CA THR A 330 -14.66 -14.46 -19.35
C THR A 330 -16.00 -13.98 -18.77
N ALA A 331 -16.65 -13.00 -19.39
CA ALA A 331 -17.98 -12.54 -18.97
C ALA A 331 -19.07 -13.59 -19.24
N ARG A 332 -18.91 -14.43 -20.26
CA ARG A 332 -19.88 -15.50 -20.58
C ARG A 332 -19.80 -16.65 -19.59
N GLU A 333 -18.60 -16.98 -19.15
CA GLU A 333 -18.34 -18.13 -18.27
C GLU A 333 -18.46 -17.78 -16.78
N PHE A 334 -17.94 -16.61 -16.38
CA PHE A 334 -17.80 -16.21 -14.98
C PHE A 334 -18.48 -14.88 -14.65
N GLY A 335 -18.97 -14.16 -15.66
CA GLY A 335 -19.89 -13.04 -15.47
C GLY A 335 -21.22 -13.61 -15.01
N GLY A 336 -21.30 -13.96 -13.72
CA GLY A 336 -22.54 -14.40 -13.11
C GLY A 336 -23.66 -13.46 -13.53
N ALA A 337 -24.84 -14.02 -13.82
CA ALA A 337 -26.01 -13.26 -14.23
C ALA A 337 -26.07 -11.94 -13.44
N PRO A 338 -26.22 -10.78 -14.12
CA PRO A 338 -26.07 -9.46 -13.52
C PRO A 338 -26.76 -9.49 -12.17
N GLU A 339 -25.99 -9.23 -11.11
CA GLU A 339 -26.43 -9.41 -9.73
C GLU A 339 -27.85 -8.85 -9.64
N PRO A 340 -28.88 -9.71 -9.46
CA PRO A 340 -30.25 -9.30 -9.69
C PRO A 340 -30.48 -8.06 -8.85
N PRO A 341 -30.95 -6.95 -9.47
CA PRO A 341 -30.84 -5.60 -8.94
C PRO A 341 -31.13 -5.65 -7.47
N ALA A 342 -30.10 -5.33 -6.66
CA ALA A 342 -30.04 -5.64 -5.22
C ALA A 342 -31.44 -5.64 -4.66
N ARG A 343 -32.01 -6.84 -4.41
CA ARG A 343 -33.45 -6.98 -4.12
C ARG A 343 -33.77 -5.90 -3.12
N LEU A 344 -34.59 -4.92 -3.53
CA LEU A 344 -34.96 -3.82 -2.65
C LEU A 344 -35.34 -4.48 -1.32
N PRO A 345 -34.70 -4.08 -0.20
CA PRO A 345 -34.91 -4.75 1.07
C PRO A 345 -36.40 -4.91 1.23
N ARG A 346 -36.87 -6.15 1.44
CA ARG A 346 -38.32 -6.38 1.51
C ARG A 346 -38.86 -5.38 2.52
N PRO A 347 -40.00 -4.72 2.29
CA PRO A 347 -40.52 -3.73 3.22
C PRO A 347 -40.51 -4.21 4.68
N ALA A 348 -40.70 -5.51 4.90
CA ALA A 348 -40.57 -6.18 6.19
C ALA A 348 -39.16 -6.10 6.82
N ASP A 349 -38.08 -6.20 6.04
CA ASP A 349 -36.70 -6.11 6.52
C ASP A 349 -36.32 -4.66 6.87
N ALA A 350 -36.80 -3.69 6.10
CA ALA A 350 -36.67 -2.26 6.42
C ALA A 350 -37.40 -1.94 7.74
N VAL A 351 -38.63 -2.45 7.90
CA VAL A 351 -39.40 -2.31 9.16
C VAL A 351 -38.72 -3.04 10.33
N ARG A 352 -38.15 -4.23 10.13
CA ARG A 352 -37.38 -4.93 11.17
C ARG A 352 -36.14 -4.15 11.59
N ARG A 353 -35.39 -3.58 10.64
CA ARG A 353 -34.25 -2.68 10.95
C ARG A 353 -34.71 -1.48 11.76
N TYR A 354 -35.76 -0.80 11.32
CA TYR A 354 -36.32 0.35 12.04
C TYR A 354 -36.78 -0.01 13.46
N ARG A 355 -37.47 -1.13 13.64
CA ARG A 355 -37.88 -1.61 14.97
C ARG A 355 -36.68 -1.90 15.86
N LYS A 356 -35.62 -2.50 15.30
CA LYS A 356 -34.40 -2.82 16.03
C LYS A 356 -33.65 -1.56 16.45
N GLU A 357 -33.52 -0.58 15.55
CA GLU A 357 -32.91 0.73 15.85
C GLU A 357 -33.73 1.51 16.88
N ALA A 358 -35.06 1.51 16.77
CA ALA A 358 -35.95 2.13 17.75
C ALA A 358 -35.85 1.46 19.13
N ALA A 359 -35.74 0.13 19.20
CA ALA A 359 -35.54 -0.59 20.46
C ALA A 359 -34.19 -0.24 21.11
N LEU A 360 -33.12 -0.17 20.32
CA LEU A 360 -31.79 0.25 20.80
C LEU A 360 -31.78 1.69 21.29
N ALA A 361 -32.48 2.61 20.60
CA ALA A 361 -32.64 3.99 21.03
C ALA A 361 -33.38 4.10 22.37
N ARG A 362 -34.46 3.33 22.57
CA ARG A 362 -35.17 3.25 23.86
C ARG A 362 -34.27 2.72 24.97
N GLN A 363 -33.47 1.69 24.69
CA GLN A 363 -32.56 1.11 25.67
C GLN A 363 -31.45 2.09 26.07
N ALA A 364 -30.89 2.83 25.10
CA ALA A 364 -29.91 3.89 25.37
C ALA A 364 -30.51 5.04 26.21
N LEU A 365 -31.77 5.39 25.99
CA LEU A 365 -32.49 6.39 26.78
C LEU A 365 -32.71 5.95 28.24
N HIS A 366 -33.06 4.68 28.48
CA HIS A 366 -33.16 4.15 29.84
C HIS A 366 -31.83 4.20 30.59
N MET A 367 -30.71 4.03 29.89
CA MET A 367 -29.36 4.10 30.45
C MET A 367 -28.89 5.55 30.74
N ALA A 368 -29.48 6.56 30.07
CA ALA A 368 -29.04 7.96 30.17
C ALA A 368 -29.55 8.73 31.41
N GLY A 369 -30.42 8.11 32.22
CA GLY A 369 -30.92 8.69 33.46
C GLY A 369 -31.94 9.85 33.28
N PRO A 370 -32.72 10.16 34.34
CA PRO A 370 -33.91 11.02 34.24
C PRO A 370 -33.65 12.50 33.92
N ARG A 371 -32.41 12.99 34.07
CA ARG A 371 -32.06 14.40 33.81
C ARG A 371 -31.71 14.70 32.35
N ALA A 372 -31.29 13.71 31.56
CA ALA A 372 -31.07 13.87 30.11
C ALA A 372 -32.33 13.62 29.26
N GLY A 373 -33.40 13.09 29.88
CA GLY A 373 -34.54 12.49 29.18
C GLY A 373 -35.47 13.46 28.46
N ARG A 374 -35.78 14.65 29.01
CA ARG A 374 -36.93 15.46 28.52
C ARG A 374 -36.69 16.19 27.19
N ALA A 375 -35.53 16.81 26.98
CA ALA A 375 -35.23 17.52 25.73
C ALA A 375 -34.90 16.57 24.56
N VAL A 376 -34.29 15.42 24.87
CA VAL A 376 -34.03 14.37 23.89
C VAL A 376 -35.32 13.63 23.51
N TRP A 377 -36.28 13.49 24.43
CA TRP A 377 -37.57 12.85 24.15
C TRP A 377 -38.37 13.59 23.09
N THR A 378 -38.53 14.91 23.22
CA THR A 378 -39.37 15.70 22.30
C THR A 378 -38.78 15.77 20.90
N SER A 379 -37.45 15.85 20.78
CA SER A 379 -36.75 15.85 19.49
C SER A 379 -36.77 14.47 18.82
N ALA A 380 -36.49 13.40 19.56
CA ALA A 380 -36.52 12.03 19.03
C ALA A 380 -37.93 11.58 18.65
N PHE A 381 -38.96 11.94 19.44
CA PHE A 381 -40.34 11.57 19.15
C PHE A 381 -40.88 12.31 17.91
N ARG A 382 -40.56 13.61 17.75
CA ARG A 382 -40.90 14.37 16.54
C ARG A 382 -40.19 13.82 15.30
N ALA A 383 -38.90 13.48 15.41
CA ALA A 383 -38.16 12.87 14.31
C ALA A 383 -38.72 11.49 13.92
N GLY A 384 -39.09 10.67 14.91
CA GLY A 384 -39.74 9.37 14.68
C GLY A 384 -41.09 9.49 13.99
N ALA A 385 -41.96 10.40 14.46
CA ALA A 385 -43.26 10.64 13.86
C ALA A 385 -43.16 11.19 12.42
N ALA A 386 -42.21 12.10 12.16
CA ALA A 386 -41.97 12.64 10.83
C ALA A 386 -41.44 11.57 9.85
N LEU A 387 -40.53 10.71 10.30
CA LEU A 387 -40.02 9.58 9.50
C LEU A 387 -41.12 8.55 9.21
N GLU A 388 -41.98 8.25 10.19
CA GLU A 388 -43.10 7.33 9.99
C GLU A 388 -44.14 7.90 9.02
N ALA A 389 -44.45 9.19 9.11
CA ALA A 389 -45.31 9.87 8.15
C ALA A 389 -44.71 9.87 6.73
N GLY A 390 -43.41 10.15 6.60
CA GLY A 390 -42.69 10.09 5.33
C GLY A 390 -42.67 8.68 4.71
N ALA A 391 -42.45 7.65 5.54
CA ALA A 391 -42.47 6.26 5.10
C ALA A 391 -43.87 5.82 4.63
N ARG A 392 -44.94 6.20 5.36
CA ARG A 392 -46.33 5.93 4.95
C ARG A 392 -46.67 6.63 3.64
N GLN A 393 -46.23 7.89 3.46
CA GLN A 393 -46.47 8.64 2.23
C GLN A 393 -45.70 8.04 1.03
N ALA A 394 -44.44 7.64 1.22
CA ALA A 394 -43.64 6.98 0.19
C ALA A 394 -44.26 5.63 -0.21
N TYR A 395 -44.72 4.84 0.77
CA TYR A 395 -45.42 3.59 0.50
C TYR A 395 -46.74 3.82 -0.25
N GLY A 396 -47.50 4.86 0.11
CA GLY A 396 -48.70 5.27 -0.62
C GLY A 396 -48.41 5.59 -2.09
N ARG A 397 -47.39 6.41 -2.37
CA ARG A 397 -46.98 6.73 -3.75
C ARG A 397 -46.57 5.49 -4.52
N MET A 398 -45.70 4.65 -3.95
CA MET A 398 -45.22 3.42 -4.59
C MET A 398 -46.37 2.45 -4.92
N ARG A 399 -47.37 2.34 -4.04
CA ARG A 399 -48.56 1.51 -4.26
C ARG A 399 -49.42 2.04 -5.41
N VAL A 400 -49.56 3.36 -5.55
CA VAL A 400 -50.24 4.00 -6.69
C VAL A 400 -49.48 3.77 -7.99
N THR A 401 -48.15 3.92 -7.99
CA THR A 401 -47.30 3.67 -9.18
C THR A 401 -47.38 2.22 -9.63
N MET A 402 -47.33 1.25 -8.69
CA MET A 402 -47.50 -0.18 -9.02
C MET A 402 -48.90 -0.51 -9.54
N ARG A 403 -49.96 0.12 -9.00
CA ARG A 403 -51.32 -0.04 -9.53
C ARG A 403 -51.44 0.50 -10.96
N ARG A 404 -50.85 1.67 -11.24
CA ARG A 404 -50.80 2.23 -12.61
C ARG A 404 -50.00 1.35 -13.58
N ALA A 405 -48.85 0.83 -13.15
CA ALA A 405 -48.03 -0.08 -13.95
C ALA A 405 -48.75 -1.39 -14.28
N ARG A 406 -49.57 -1.92 -13.36
CA ARG A 406 -50.42 -3.10 -13.62
C ARG A 406 -51.64 -2.80 -14.50
N ALA A 407 -52.22 -1.61 -14.37
CA ALA A 407 -53.40 -1.23 -15.14
C ALA A 407 -53.08 -0.85 -16.61
N ASN A 408 -51.82 -0.50 -16.90
CA ASN A 408 -51.40 -0.16 -18.25
C ASN A 408 -50.06 -0.85 -18.57
N PRO A 409 -50.07 -2.19 -18.80
CA PRO A 409 -48.89 -2.92 -19.22
C PRO A 409 -48.55 -2.51 -20.65
N ARG A 410 -47.82 -1.40 -20.81
CA ARG A 410 -47.23 -1.09 -22.11
C ARG A 410 -46.22 -2.21 -22.43
N PRO A 411 -46.31 -2.84 -23.61
CA PRO A 411 -45.32 -3.81 -24.03
C PRO A 411 -43.95 -3.13 -24.04
N PHE A 412 -42.99 -3.75 -23.35
CA PHE A 412 -41.60 -3.32 -23.34
C PHE A 412 -41.08 -3.45 -24.77
N ARG A 413 -40.92 -2.32 -25.48
CA ARG A 413 -40.21 -2.29 -26.75
C ARG A 413 -38.72 -2.15 -26.43
N PRO A 414 -37.89 -3.14 -26.75
CA PRO A 414 -36.44 -2.97 -26.69
C PRO A 414 -36.02 -2.06 -27.85
N GLU A 415 -35.36 -0.95 -27.53
CA GLU A 415 -34.48 -0.21 -28.45
C GLU A 415 -33.02 -0.63 -28.21
#